data_AF-A0A2V3USP9-F1
#
_entry.id   AF-A0A2V3USP9-F1
#
_cell.length_a   1.000
_cell.length_b   1.000
_cell.length_c   1.000
_cell.angle_alpha   90.00
_cell.angle_beta   90.00
_cell.angle_gamma   90.00
#
_symmetry.space_group_name_H-M   'P 1'
#
loop_
_entity.id
_entity.type
_entity.pdbx_description
1 polymer ?
#
loop_
_entity_poly.entity_id
_entity_poly.type
_entity_poly.pdbx_seq_one_letter_code
_entity_poly.pdbx_strand_id
1 'polypeptide(L)' 'MSLTEDITAHSPGTRAWIERRIRDAVVLLGGLALALPLIVPFA' A
#
# COMPACT_ATOMS: atom_id res chain seq x y z
N MET A 1 2.02 -0.38 29.71
CA MET A 1 1.88 0.08 28.32
C MET A 1 2.22 -1.08 27.41
N SER A 2 1.20 -1.89 27.09
CA SER A 2 1.30 -3.12 26.29
C SER A 2 1.06 -2.73 24.83
N LEU A 3 2.15 -2.50 24.07
CA LEU A 3 2.10 -2.19 22.62
C LEU A 3 1.53 -3.34 21.78
N THR A 4 1.35 -4.52 22.37
CA THR A 4 0.95 -5.76 21.71
C THR A 4 -0.55 -6.02 21.71
N GLU A 5 -1.34 -5.35 22.56
CA GLU A 5 -2.80 -5.54 22.63
C GLU A 5 -3.59 -4.68 21.62
N ASP A 6 -2.98 -3.62 21.08
CA ASP A 6 -3.64 -2.77 20.08
C ASP A 6 -3.67 -3.40 18.67
N ILE A 7 -2.87 -4.45 18.43
CA ILE A 7 -2.86 -5.16 17.14
C ILE A 7 -4.06 -6.12 17.05
N THR A 8 -4.53 -6.66 18.16
CA THR A 8 -5.65 -7.62 18.20
C THR A 8 -7.03 -6.97 18.18
N ALA A 9 -7.13 -5.67 18.43
CA ALA A 9 -8.34 -4.87 18.21
C ALA A 9 -8.48 -4.37 16.76
N HIS A 10 -7.79 -5.00 15.79
CA HIS A 10 -7.93 -4.69 14.37
C HIS A 10 -9.35 -5.00 13.91
N SER A 11 -10.19 -3.96 13.90
CA SER A 11 -11.56 -4.07 13.46
C SER A 11 -11.63 -4.74 12.08
N PRO A 12 -12.60 -5.62 11.82
CA PRO A 12 -12.76 -6.26 10.51
C PRO A 12 -12.87 -5.24 9.36
N GLY A 13 -13.32 -4.01 9.65
CA GLY A 13 -13.33 -2.89 8.71
C GLY A 13 -11.93 -2.33 8.39
N THR A 14 -11.00 -2.34 9.35
CA THR A 14 -9.61 -1.88 9.15
C THR A 14 -8.87 -2.78 8.16
N ARG A 15 -9.06 -4.11 8.25
CA ARG A 15 -8.41 -5.04 7.33
C ARG A 15 -8.88 -4.85 5.88
N ALA A 16 -10.19 -4.66 5.68
CA ALA A 16 -10.76 -4.34 4.37
C ALA A 16 -10.30 -2.97 3.84
N TRP A 17 -10.11 -1.99 4.73
CA TRP A 17 -9.55 -0.68 4.37
C TRP A 17 -8.07 -0.80 3.95
N ILE A 18 -7.25 -1.55 4.71
CA ILE A 18 -5.84 -1.80 4.39
C ILE A 18 -5.72 -2.53 3.05
N GLU A 19 -6.51 -3.57 2.82
CA GLU A 19 -6.47 -4.35 1.57
C GLU A 19 -6.76 -3.48 0.34
N ARG A 20 -7.77 -2.60 0.42
CA ARG A 20 -8.06 -1.61 -0.63
C ARG A 20 -6.87 -0.67 -0.84
N ARG A 21 -6.29 -0.16 0.25
CA ARG A 21 -5.17 0.77 0.20
C ARG A 21 -3.89 0.16 -0.38
N ILE A 22 -3.62 -1.11 -0.06
CA ILE A 22 -2.50 -1.86 -0.62
C ILE A 22 -2.71 -2.04 -2.12
N ARG A 23 -3.92 -2.43 -2.55
CA ARG A 23 -4.21 -2.59 -3.98
C ARG A 23 -4.02 -1.28 -4.74
N ASP A 24 -4.53 -0.18 -4.22
CA ASP A 24 -4.34 1.14 -4.83
C ASP A 24 -2.85 1.53 -4.88
N ALA A 25 -2.10 1.29 -3.79
CA ALA A 25 -0.67 1.56 -3.76
C ALA A 25 0.10 0.72 -4.78
N VAL A 26 -0.23 -0.57 -4.95
CA VAL A 26 0.38 -1.44 -5.96
C VAL A 26 0.07 -0.95 -7.38
N VAL A 27 -1.16 -0.53 -7.66
CA VAL A 27 -1.53 0.03 -8.97
C VAL A 27 -0.77 1.33 -9.24
N LEU A 28 -0.68 2.22 -8.25
CA LEU A 28 0.07 3.48 -8.38
C LEU A 28 1.57 3.24 -8.59
N LEU A 29 2.19 2.36 -7.80
CA LEU A 29 3.60 2.01 -7.94
C LEU A 29 3.87 1.30 -9.26
N GLY A 30 2.98 0.41 -9.70
CA GLY A 30 3.07 -0.24 -11.01
C GLY A 30 2.98 0.76 -12.15
N GLY A 31 2.03 1.69 -12.10
CA GLY A 31 1.90 2.77 -13.08
C GLY A 31 3.12 3.69 -13.10
N LEU A 32 3.63 4.07 -11.92
CA LEU A 32 4.84 4.88 -11.80
C LEU A 32 6.07 4.14 -12.37
N ALA A 33 6.23 2.86 -12.06
CA ALA A 33 7.33 2.04 -12.56
C ALA A 33 7.26 1.85 -14.09
N LEU A 34 6.06 1.71 -14.66
CA LEU A 34 5.87 1.67 -16.11
C LEU A 34 6.06 3.03 -16.79
N ALA A 35 5.78 4.14 -16.09
CA ALA A 35 6.00 5.50 -16.59
C ALA A 35 7.46 5.95 -16.42
N LEU A 36 8.21 5.39 -15.47
CA LEU A 36 9.59 5.75 -15.17
C LEU A 36 10.52 5.72 -16.41
N PRO A 37 10.47 4.73 -17.31
CA PRO A 37 11.29 4.71 -18.52
C PRO A 37 10.96 5.82 -19.52
N LEU A 38 9.73 6.36 -19.49
CA LEU A 38 9.33 7.48 -20.34
C LEU A 38 9.84 8.82 -19.80
N ILE A 39 9.98 8.93 -18.49
CA ILE A 39 10.46 10.15 -17.80
C ILE A 39 11.99 10.16 -17.72
N VAL A 40 12.60 8.99 -17.51
CA VAL A 40 14.04 8.80 -17.42
C VAL A 40 14.48 7.95 -18.61
N PRO A 41 14.80 8.58 -19.75
CA PRO A 41 15.03 7.86 -21.01
C PRO A 41 16.30 6.97 -21.02
N PHE A 42 17.12 6.96 -19.97
CA PHE A 42 18.46 6.35 -19.99
C PHE A 42 18.87 5.67 -18.67
N ALA A 43 18.02 4.81 -18.10
CA ALA A 43 18.49 3.76 -17.18
C ALA A 43 18.81 2.47 -17.96
#